data_AF-A0A2H0QEX1-F1
#
_entry.id   AF-A0A2H0QEX1-F1
#
_cell.length_a   1.000
_cell.length_b   1.000
_cell.length_c   1.000
_cell.angle_alpha   90.00
_cell.angle_beta   90.00
_cell.angle_gamma   90.00
#
_symmetry.space_group_name_H-M   'P 1'
#
loop_
_entity.id
_entity.type
_entity.pdbx_description
1 polymer ?
#
loop_
_entity_poly.entity_id
_entity_poly.type
_entity_poly.pdbx_seq_one_letter_code
_entity_poly.pdbx_strand_id
1 'polypeptide(L)'
;MIMKMNKMKTWGLTIFAAAIVTMIPEISLASGADDGGIGESLCNIAEWFTGDTGRAIATVAIIFLGIAAFFGKVTWGLALMFAVGVFAIFGANEIVQAISSGEGCAS
;
A
#
# COMPACT_ATOMS: atom_id res chain seq x y z
N MET A 1 25.93 31.17 -5.61
CA MET A 1 25.13 30.34 -4.69
C MET A 1 23.65 30.51 -5.06
N ILE A 2 23.10 29.66 -5.95
CA ILE A 2 21.78 29.86 -6.64
C ILE A 2 20.79 28.72 -6.36
N MET A 3 21.06 27.87 -5.38
CA MET A 3 20.23 26.71 -5.09
C MET A 3 19.40 26.94 -3.83
N LYS A 4 18.19 27.53 -3.92
CA LYS A 4 17.12 27.23 -2.93
C LYS A 4 15.68 27.74 -3.17
N MET A 5 15.29 28.28 -4.32
CA MET A 5 13.88 28.69 -4.51
C MET A 5 12.93 27.58 -4.96
N ASN A 6 13.42 26.52 -5.64
CA ASN A 6 12.55 25.43 -6.12
C ASN A 6 12.15 24.45 -5.00
N LYS A 7 13.10 24.05 -4.13
CA LYS A 7 12.86 23.13 -3.00
C LYS A 7 11.80 23.63 -2.01
N MET A 8 11.70 24.94 -1.79
CA MET A 8 10.74 25.53 -0.85
C MET A 8 9.30 25.49 -1.40
N LYS A 9 9.15 25.68 -2.72
CA LYS A 9 7.87 25.59 -3.42
C LYS A 9 7.43 24.13 -3.61
N THR A 10 8.37 23.20 -3.84
CA THR A 10 8.08 21.75 -3.88
C THR A 10 7.65 21.21 -2.52
N TRP A 11 8.22 21.73 -1.43
CA TRP A 11 7.86 21.28 -0.07
C TRP A 11 6.49 21.80 0.39
N GLY A 12 6.15 23.03 0.01
CA GLY A 12 4.77 23.54 0.18
C GLY A 12 3.75 22.76 -0.64
N LEU A 13 4.11 22.36 -1.87
CA LEU A 13 3.25 21.55 -2.72
C LEU A 13 3.02 20.13 -2.16
N THR A 14 4.02 19.52 -1.52
CA THR A 14 3.85 18.21 -0.86
C THR A 14 2.95 18.26 0.38
N ILE A 15 2.98 19.36 1.14
CA ILE A 15 2.11 19.52 2.32
C ILE A 15 0.66 19.82 1.90
N PHE A 16 0.47 20.62 0.85
CA PHE A 16 -0.86 20.90 0.30
C PHE A 16 -1.49 19.64 -0.33
N ALA A 17 -0.71 18.81 -1.01
CA ALA A 17 -1.18 17.52 -1.51
C ALA A 17 -1.58 16.55 -0.38
N ALA A 18 -0.84 16.54 0.74
CA ALA A 18 -1.19 15.75 1.91
C ALA A 18 -2.50 16.24 2.57
N ALA A 19 -2.76 17.55 2.61
CA ALA A 19 -4.00 18.12 3.14
C ALA A 19 -5.24 17.80 2.28
N ILE A 20 -5.05 17.60 0.97
CA ILE A 20 -6.13 17.15 0.07
C ILE A 20 -6.44 15.65 0.29
N VAL A 21 -5.41 14.83 0.56
CA VAL A 21 -5.59 13.40 0.90
C VAL A 21 -6.37 13.22 2.21
N THR A 22 -6.23 14.11 3.18
CA THR A 22 -7.02 14.07 4.43
C THR A 22 -8.48 14.52 4.27
N MET A 23 -8.88 15.05 3.10
CA MET A 23 -10.28 15.39 2.79
C MET A 23 -10.98 14.31 1.94
N ILE A 24 -10.36 13.13 1.77
CA ILE A 24 -11.06 11.95 1.23
C ILE A 24 -12.05 11.52 2.32
N PRO A 25 -13.35 11.35 2.00
CA PRO A 25 -14.38 11.10 3.00
C PRO A 25 -13.98 9.95 3.92
N GLU A 26 -13.95 10.26 5.22
CA GLU A 26 -13.92 9.28 6.29
C GLU A 26 -15.20 8.44 6.22
N ILE A 27 -15.15 7.35 5.45
CA ILE A 27 -16.11 6.24 5.53
C ILE A 27 -15.82 5.50 6.84
N SER A 28 -16.18 6.14 7.95
CA SER A 28 -16.42 5.49 9.24
C SER A 28 -17.56 6.19 9.95
N LEU A 29 -18.65 6.46 9.21
CA LEU A 29 -19.95 6.59 9.84
C LEU A 29 -20.30 5.24 10.44
N ALA A 30 -20.29 5.22 11.77
CA ALA A 30 -20.95 4.21 12.59
C ALA A 30 -22.32 3.87 11.97
N SER A 31 -22.40 2.74 11.29
CA SER A 31 -23.65 2.16 10.83
C SER A 31 -23.78 0.80 11.48
N GLY A 32 -24.83 0.68 12.30
CA GLY A 32 -25.43 -0.60 12.65
C GLY A 32 -24.73 -1.35 13.77
N ALA A 33 -25.39 -1.36 14.93
CA ALA A 33 -25.30 -2.50 15.81
C ALA A 33 -25.82 -3.75 15.07
N ASP A 34 -25.25 -4.90 15.42
CA ASP A 34 -25.69 -6.27 15.10
C ASP A 34 -25.31 -6.83 13.71
N ASP A 35 -24.50 -7.90 13.74
CA ASP A 35 -24.16 -8.90 12.69
C ASP A 35 -23.02 -8.67 11.68
N GLY A 36 -22.13 -7.66 11.85
CA GLY A 36 -20.96 -7.51 10.96
C GLY A 36 -19.85 -6.68 11.58
N GLY A 37 -19.12 -7.26 12.54
CA GLY A 37 -18.13 -6.55 13.35
C GLY A 37 -17.01 -5.89 12.55
N ILE A 38 -16.24 -5.03 13.23
CA ILE A 38 -14.99 -4.41 12.76
C ILE A 38 -14.12 -5.39 11.94
N GLY A 39 -14.08 -6.67 12.30
CA GLY A 39 -13.41 -7.72 11.52
C GLY A 39 -13.81 -7.77 10.03
N GLU A 40 -15.09 -7.74 9.69
CA GLU A 40 -15.60 -7.87 8.31
C GLU A 40 -15.22 -6.65 7.44
N SER A 41 -15.24 -5.46 8.02
CA SER A 41 -14.81 -4.23 7.35
C SER A 41 -13.29 -4.20 7.14
N LEU A 42 -12.50 -4.68 8.10
CA LEU A 42 -11.06 -4.88 7.92
C LEU A 42 -10.74 -5.94 6.88
N CYS A 43 -11.52 -7.01 6.79
CA CYS A 43 -11.33 -8.06 5.79
C CYS A 43 -11.66 -7.57 4.37
N ASN A 44 -12.72 -6.78 4.20
CA ASN A 44 -12.99 -6.10 2.93
C ASN A 44 -11.82 -5.19 2.51
N ILE A 45 -11.27 -4.39 3.44
CA ILE A 45 -10.13 -3.52 3.13
C ILE A 45 -8.89 -4.36 2.77
N ALA A 46 -8.62 -5.43 3.51
CA ALA A 46 -7.52 -6.34 3.20
C ALA A 46 -7.69 -6.99 1.82
N GLU A 47 -8.91 -7.38 1.45
CA GLU A 47 -9.21 -7.95 0.14
C GLU A 47 -8.95 -6.95 -0.99
N TRP A 48 -9.25 -5.67 -0.81
CA TRP A 48 -8.91 -4.64 -1.80
C TRP A 48 -7.40 -4.50 -2.04
N PHE A 49 -6.58 -4.65 -0.99
CA PHE A 49 -5.12 -4.60 -1.10
C PHE A 49 -4.51 -5.90 -1.65
N THR A 50 -5.15 -7.04 -1.42
CA THR A 50 -4.61 -8.36 -1.81
C THR A 50 -5.21 -8.88 -3.13
N GLY A 51 -6.34 -8.31 -3.56
CA GLY A 51 -7.09 -8.64 -4.77
C GLY A 51 -6.54 -8.00 -6.04
N ASP A 52 -7.38 -7.93 -7.09
CA ASP A 52 -6.97 -7.52 -8.44
C ASP A 52 -6.36 -6.12 -8.48
N THR A 53 -6.94 -5.18 -7.73
CA THR A 53 -6.45 -3.79 -7.61
C THR A 53 -5.02 -3.74 -7.05
N GLY A 54 -4.74 -4.47 -5.97
CA GLY A 54 -3.41 -4.53 -5.39
C GLY A 54 -2.38 -5.15 -6.33
N ARG A 55 -2.77 -6.22 -7.03
CA ARG A 55 -1.92 -6.89 -8.04
C ARG A 55 -1.60 -5.96 -9.22
N ALA A 56 -2.56 -5.17 -9.68
CA ALA A 56 -2.33 -4.18 -10.73
C ALA A 56 -1.30 -3.13 -10.29
N ILE A 57 -1.41 -2.60 -9.08
CA ILE A 57 -0.47 -1.61 -8.53
C ILE A 57 0.92 -2.22 -8.35
N ALA A 58 1.02 -3.44 -7.81
CA ALA A 58 2.29 -4.13 -7.63
C ALA A 58 2.98 -4.40 -8.98
N THR A 59 2.22 -4.77 -10.00
CA THR A 59 2.75 -4.99 -11.36
C THR A 59 3.38 -3.71 -11.91
N VAL A 60 2.70 -2.57 -11.77
CA VAL A 60 3.24 -1.27 -12.18
C VAL A 60 4.52 -0.91 -11.41
N ALA A 61 4.58 -1.17 -10.11
CA ALA A 61 5.76 -0.93 -9.30
C ALA A 61 6.98 -1.76 -9.76
N ILE A 62 6.78 -3.03 -10.11
CA ILE A 62 7.86 -3.90 -10.62
C ILE A 62 8.30 -3.48 -12.02
N ILE A 63 7.40 -2.98 -12.86
CA ILE A 63 7.78 -2.41 -14.17
C ILE A 63 8.73 -1.21 -13.98
N PHE A 64 8.44 -0.31 -13.04
CA PHE A 64 9.35 0.79 -12.72
C PHE A 64 10.70 0.31 -12.18
N LEU A 65 10.72 -0.75 -11.37
CA LEU A 65 11.97 -1.37 -10.91
C LEU A 65 12.77 -1.94 -12.09
N GLY A 66 12.12 -2.59 -13.05
CA GLY A 66 12.75 -3.11 -14.26
C GLY A 66 13.37 -2.00 -15.11
N ILE A 67 12.65 -0.89 -15.29
CA ILE A 67 13.18 0.30 -15.97
C ILE A 67 14.37 0.86 -15.19
N ALA A 68 14.27 0.99 -13.87
CA ALA A 68 15.37 1.47 -13.03
C ALA A 68 16.61 0.57 -13.10
N ALA A 69 16.42 -0.74 -13.30
CA ALA A 69 17.50 -1.71 -13.43
C ALA A 69 18.33 -1.49 -14.70
N PHE A 70 17.69 -1.13 -15.82
CA PHE A 70 18.40 -0.80 -17.05
C PHE A 70 19.28 0.44 -16.95
N PHE A 71 18.94 1.40 -16.08
CA PHE A 71 19.78 2.58 -15.84
C PHE A 71 20.98 2.32 -14.91
N GLY A 72 21.22 1.06 -14.50
CA GLY A 72 22.32 0.69 -13.61
C GLY A 72 22.21 1.30 -12.20
N LYS A 73 21.04 1.85 -11.85
CA LYS A 73 20.76 2.48 -10.55
C LYS A 73 20.16 1.52 -9.53
N VAL A 74 19.94 0.26 -9.90
CA VAL A 74 19.41 -0.77 -9.00
C VAL A 74 20.57 -1.49 -8.33
N THR A 75 20.61 -1.40 -7.01
CA THR A 75 21.48 -2.24 -6.19
C THR A 75 20.79 -3.59 -5.94
N TRP A 76 21.58 -4.64 -5.69
CA TRP A 76 21.03 -5.93 -5.25
C TRP A 76 20.12 -5.81 -4.02
N GLY A 77 20.44 -4.87 -3.12
CA GLY A 77 19.60 -4.57 -1.96
C GLY A 77 18.24 -3.98 -2.34
N LEU A 78 18.17 -3.08 -3.32
CA LEU A 78 16.91 -2.49 -3.76
C LEU A 78 15.99 -3.54 -4.40
N ALA A 79 16.54 -4.43 -5.22
CA ALA A 79 15.77 -5.50 -5.84
C ALA A 79 15.16 -6.44 -4.78
N LEU A 80 15.94 -6.80 -3.76
CA LEU A 80 15.48 -7.66 -2.67
C LEU A 80 14.38 -6.99 -1.83
N MET A 81 14.50 -5.69 -1.56
CA MET A 81 13.47 -4.94 -0.81
C MET A 81 12.11 -4.94 -1.54
N PHE A 82 12.11 -4.80 -2.87
CA PHE A 82 10.89 -4.90 -3.66
C PHE A 82 10.31 -6.32 -3.64
N ALA A 83 11.16 -7.35 -3.80
CA ALA A 83 10.72 -8.74 -3.76
C ALA A 83 10.09 -9.11 -2.42
N VAL A 84 10.74 -8.74 -1.30
CA VAL A 84 10.23 -8.98 0.05
C VAL A 84 8.95 -8.19 0.30
N GLY A 85 8.86 -6.94 -0.15
CA GLY A 85 7.66 -6.12 0.03
C GLY A 85 6.44 -6.70 -0.67
N VAL A 86 6.58 -7.12 -1.93
CA VAL A 86 5.50 -7.78 -2.69
C VAL A 86 5.11 -9.10 -2.03
N PHE A 87 6.09 -9.92 -1.64
CA PHE A 87 5.82 -11.20 -0.98
C PHE A 87 5.10 -11.01 0.36
N ALA A 88 5.47 -9.99 1.15
CA ALA A 88 4.82 -9.68 2.42
C ALA A 88 3.37 -9.23 2.24
N ILE A 89 3.07 -8.39 1.25
CA ILE A 89 1.70 -7.88 1.02
C ILE A 89 0.77 -9.01 0.59
N PHE A 90 1.16 -9.81 -0.41
CA PHE A 90 0.29 -10.86 -0.94
C PHE A 90 0.33 -12.16 -0.12
N GLY A 91 1.41 -12.41 0.61
CA GLY A 91 1.55 -13.57 1.50
C GLY A 91 0.98 -13.36 2.91
N ALA A 92 0.57 -12.14 3.28
CA ALA A 92 0.08 -11.82 4.61
C ALA A 92 -1.11 -12.70 5.03
N ASN A 93 -2.06 -12.93 4.13
CA ASN A 93 -3.28 -13.67 4.47
C ASN A 93 -2.97 -15.14 4.84
N GLU A 94 -2.08 -15.79 4.08
CA GLU A 94 -1.63 -17.15 4.34
C GLU A 94 -0.92 -17.28 5.70
N ILE A 95 -0.09 -16.29 6.05
CA ILE A 95 0.64 -16.25 7.32
C ILE A 95 -0.32 -16.10 8.49
N VAL A 96 -1.30 -15.20 8.36
CA VAL A 96 -2.30 -14.97 9.42
C VAL A 96 -3.18 -16.21 9.59
N GLN A 97 -3.65 -16.83 8.50
CA GLN A 97 -4.45 -18.07 8.55
C GLN A 97 -3.70 -19.24 9.19
N ALA A 98 -2.39 -19.37 8.91
CA ALA A 98 -1.55 -20.38 9.54
C ALA A 98 -1.41 -20.20 11.05
N ILE A 99 -1.52 -18.97 11.55
CA ILE A 99 -1.40 -18.64 12.98
C ILE A 99 -2.77 -18.68 13.68
N SER A 100 -3.83 -18.21 13.01
CA SER A 100 -5.19 -18.15 13.56
C SER A 100 -5.98 -19.45 13.44
N SER A 101 -5.31 -20.57 13.13
CA SER A 101 -5.96 -21.88 12.96
C SER A 101 -7.15 -21.86 11.97
N GLY A 102 -7.09 -20.98 10.96
CA GLY A 102 -8.14 -20.83 9.93
C GLY A 102 -9.10 -19.66 10.12
N GLU A 103 -9.06 -18.93 11.25
CA GLU A 103 -9.87 -17.72 11.49
C GLU A 103 -9.15 -16.45 11.00
N GLY A 104 -8.68 -16.47 9.75
CA GLY A 104 -8.19 -15.28 9.08
C GLY A 104 -9.33 -14.51 8.41
N CYS A 105 -9.01 -13.45 7.67
CA CYS A 105 -9.89 -12.93 6.63
C CYS A 105 -9.95 -13.96 5.48
N ALA A 106 -10.60 -15.09 5.77
CA ALA A 106 -10.84 -16.18 4.85
C ALA A 106 -12.06 -15.77 4.03
N SER A 107 -11.80 -15.60 2.73
CA SER A 107 -12.80 -15.46 1.69
C SER A 107 -13.81 -16.61 1.72
#